data_AF-A0A060X1L3-F1
#
_entry.id   AF-A0A060X1L3-F1
#
_cell.length_a   1.000
_cell.length_b   1.000
_cell.length_c   1.000
_cell.angle_alpha   90.00
_cell.angle_beta   90.00
_cell.angle_gamma   90.00
#
_symmetry.space_group_name_H-M   'P 1'
#
loop_
_entity.id
_entity.type
_entity.pdbx_description
1 polymer ?
#
loop_
_entity_poly.entity_id
_entity_poly.type
_entity_poly.pdbx_seq_one_letter_code
_entity_poly.pdbx_strand_id
1 'polypeptide(L)'
;MKTAILLLTVVLIAVLPECEMAKFGQLCSENSSNRRRTEDNWGQGQYGASRTDHVHEGIDIVCNDGATVYAPFDMKLSGKVTVYTNPKKAAINDGINLSGEGLCFKLFYVKPDSYSGVVKKGQRIGTLLPMQSVYPGITSHVI
;
A
#
# COMPACT_ATOMS: atom_id res chain seq x y z
N MET A 1 42.97 -3.45 56.84
CA MET A 1 41.89 -4.12 56.07
C MET A 1 41.01 -3.07 55.42
N LYS A 2 41.23 -2.69 54.15
CA LYS A 2 40.24 -2.04 53.29
C LYS A 2 40.58 -2.34 51.83
N THR A 3 40.03 -3.43 51.30
CA THR A 3 40.05 -3.75 49.88
C THR A 3 38.95 -2.94 49.20
N ALA A 4 39.33 -1.98 48.36
CA ALA A 4 38.40 -1.28 47.48
C ALA A 4 38.12 -2.19 46.27
N ILE A 5 36.89 -2.72 46.20
CA ILE A 5 36.42 -3.47 45.05
C ILE A 5 35.98 -2.45 44.01
N LEU A 6 36.78 -2.32 42.95
CA LEU A 6 36.43 -1.55 41.76
C LEU A 6 35.41 -2.35 40.95
N LEU A 7 34.13 -2.05 41.10
CA LEU A 7 33.06 -2.62 40.27
C LEU A 7 33.11 -1.97 38.89
N LEU A 8 33.77 -2.64 37.94
CA LEU A 8 33.76 -2.28 36.53
C LEU A 8 32.42 -2.74 35.93
N THR A 9 31.42 -1.87 35.88
CA THR A 9 30.16 -2.12 35.18
C THR A 9 30.39 -2.05 33.67
N VAL A 10 30.61 -3.21 33.06
CA VAL A 10 30.60 -3.36 31.60
C VAL A 10 29.14 -3.25 31.13
N VAL A 11 28.77 -2.09 30.61
CA VAL A 11 27.48 -1.89 29.93
C VAL A 11 27.62 -2.46 28.52
N LEU A 12 27.17 -3.70 28.34
CA LEU A 12 27.09 -4.34 27.03
C LEU A 12 25.86 -3.77 26.30
N ILE A 13 26.06 -2.70 25.50
CA ILE A 13 25.02 -2.19 24.59
C ILE A 13 24.88 -3.21 23.46
N ALA A 14 23.89 -4.08 23.56
CA ALA A 14 23.46 -4.92 22.44
C ALA A 14 22.88 -4.00 21.36
N VAL A 15 23.67 -3.69 20.33
CA VAL A 15 23.19 -3.04 19.11
C VAL A 15 22.39 -4.08 18.35
N LEU A 16 21.09 -4.18 18.63
CA LEU A 16 20.18 -4.93 17.79
C LEU A 16 20.05 -4.17 16.46
N PRO A 17 20.11 -4.83 15.30
CA PRO A 17 19.80 -4.18 14.04
C PRO A 17 18.35 -3.71 14.10
N GLU A 18 18.14 -2.40 14.09
CA GLU A 18 16.82 -1.84 13.83
C GLU A 18 16.46 -2.28 12.40
N CYS A 19 15.52 -3.22 12.26
CA CYS A 19 14.87 -3.44 10.99
C CYS A 19 14.18 -2.12 10.62
N GLU A 20 14.82 -1.29 9.81
CA GLU A 20 14.18 -0.11 9.24
C GLU A 20 12.98 -0.59 8.40
N MET A 21 11.79 -0.51 8.99
CA MET A 21 10.55 -0.74 8.27
C MET A 21 10.44 0.33 7.18
N ALA A 22 10.30 -0.11 5.93
CA ALA A 22 10.13 0.76 4.79
C ALA A 22 9.02 1.78 5.07
N LYS A 23 9.39 3.07 5.15
CA LYS A 23 8.43 4.15 5.43
C LYS A 23 7.73 4.57 4.15
N PHE A 24 6.51 4.08 3.97
CA PHE A 24 5.63 4.47 2.87
C PHE A 24 5.40 5.98 2.86
N GLY A 25 5.67 6.60 1.71
CA GLY A 25 5.20 7.94 1.38
C GLY A 25 3.69 7.95 1.13
N GLN A 26 3.16 9.15 0.94
CA GLN A 26 1.77 9.35 0.54
C GLN A 26 1.47 8.58 -0.76
N LEU A 27 0.43 7.76 -0.73
CA LEU A 27 -0.01 6.95 -1.87
C LEU A 27 -1.09 7.66 -2.69
N CYS A 28 -1.92 8.51 -2.06
CA CYS A 28 -3.03 9.19 -2.73
C CYS A 28 -3.09 10.69 -2.40
N SER A 29 -3.40 11.54 -3.39
CA SER A 29 -3.33 13.01 -3.28
C SER A 29 -4.13 13.65 -2.16
N GLU A 30 -5.24 13.04 -1.74
CA GLU A 30 -6.11 13.58 -0.69
C GLU A 30 -5.98 12.82 0.63
N ASN A 31 -4.96 11.95 0.75
CA ASN A 31 -4.74 11.09 1.91
C ASN A 31 -3.25 10.98 2.25
N SER A 32 -2.67 12.06 2.77
CA SER A 32 -1.24 12.14 3.12
C SER A 32 -0.80 11.17 4.22
N SER A 33 -1.73 10.72 5.07
CA SER A 33 -1.48 9.77 6.15
C SER A 33 -1.67 8.30 5.75
N ASN A 34 -2.03 8.03 4.49
CA ASN A 34 -2.41 6.69 4.02
C ASN A 34 -3.48 6.06 4.93
N ARG A 35 -4.50 6.84 5.32
CA ARG A 35 -5.64 6.36 6.08
C ARG A 35 -6.25 5.15 5.38
N ARG A 36 -6.32 4.04 6.11
CA ARG A 36 -6.97 2.80 5.69
C ARG A 36 -8.49 2.97 5.67
N ARG A 37 -9.17 2.36 4.69
CA ARG A 37 -10.63 2.23 4.64
C ARG A 37 -11.10 1.34 5.80
N THR A 38 -12.14 1.81 6.49
CA THR A 38 -12.76 1.11 7.62
C THR A 38 -13.88 0.19 7.12
N GLU A 39 -14.98 0.10 7.84
CA GLU A 39 -16.18 -0.61 7.43
C GLU A 39 -17.11 0.30 6.63
N ASP A 40 -17.73 -0.27 5.59
CA ASP A 40 -18.89 0.27 4.89
C ASP A 40 -19.77 -0.90 4.40
N ASN A 41 -20.81 -0.60 3.60
CA ASN A 41 -21.76 -1.62 3.13
C ASN A 41 -21.13 -2.70 2.23
N TRP A 42 -19.88 -2.53 1.80
CA TRP A 42 -19.11 -3.47 1.00
C TRP A 42 -18.03 -4.22 1.81
N GLY A 43 -18.07 -4.11 3.14
CA GLY A 43 -17.17 -4.80 4.06
C GLY A 43 -16.04 -3.92 4.60
N GLN A 44 -14.92 -4.55 4.99
CA GLN A 44 -13.81 -3.89 5.69
C GLN A 44 -12.52 -3.89 4.88
N GLY A 45 -11.75 -2.79 4.99
CA GLY A 45 -10.52 -2.56 4.24
C GLY A 45 -9.21 -3.02 4.87
N GLN A 46 -9.22 -3.72 6.01
CA GLN A 46 -7.99 -4.32 6.56
C GLN A 46 -7.59 -5.62 5.87
N TYR A 47 -6.29 -5.88 5.91
CA TYR A 47 -5.75 -7.22 5.70
C TYR A 47 -6.40 -8.22 6.65
N GLY A 48 -6.73 -9.40 6.13
CA GLY A 48 -7.39 -10.47 6.88
C GLY A 48 -8.88 -10.25 7.14
N ALA A 49 -9.49 -9.17 6.64
CA ALA A 49 -10.94 -8.99 6.71
C ALA A 49 -11.67 -10.15 5.99
N SER A 50 -12.74 -10.66 6.59
CA SER A 50 -13.54 -11.73 5.99
C SER A 50 -14.17 -11.28 4.67
N ARG A 51 -14.22 -12.21 3.70
CA ARG A 51 -15.03 -12.15 2.48
C ARG A 51 -15.90 -13.41 2.42
N THR A 52 -16.82 -13.48 1.47
CA THR A 52 -17.77 -14.59 1.33
C THR A 52 -17.07 -15.95 1.21
N ASP A 53 -15.97 -16.02 0.47
CA ASP A 53 -15.28 -17.25 0.08
C ASP A 53 -13.77 -17.26 0.39
N HIS A 54 -13.22 -16.13 0.87
CA HIS A 54 -11.79 -15.98 1.17
C HIS A 54 -11.55 -14.88 2.22
N VAL A 55 -10.28 -14.56 2.48
CA VAL A 55 -9.86 -13.42 3.31
C VAL A 55 -9.26 -12.33 2.44
N HIS A 56 -9.36 -11.09 2.88
CA HIS A 56 -8.78 -9.95 2.17
C HIS A 56 -7.24 -9.96 2.28
N GLU A 57 -6.55 -10.23 1.18
CA GLU A 57 -5.08 -10.32 1.14
C GLU A 57 -4.38 -8.97 0.87
N GLY A 58 -5.16 -7.88 0.80
CA GLY A 58 -4.67 -6.52 0.60
C GLY A 58 -5.00 -5.58 1.77
N ILE A 59 -4.63 -4.31 1.61
CA ILE A 59 -5.04 -3.23 2.50
C ILE A 59 -5.62 -2.12 1.63
N ASP A 60 -6.84 -1.70 1.94
CA ASP A 60 -7.52 -0.63 1.21
C ASP A 60 -7.08 0.72 1.79
N ILE A 61 -6.35 1.52 1.02
CA ILE A 61 -5.97 2.89 1.38
C ILE A 61 -6.96 3.84 0.74
N VAL A 62 -7.63 4.67 1.55
CA VAL A 62 -8.67 5.60 1.07
C VAL A 62 -8.09 6.50 -0.02
N CYS A 63 -8.77 6.56 -1.14
CA CYS A 63 -8.40 7.37 -2.28
C CYS A 63 -9.65 7.65 -3.10
N ASN A 64 -9.93 8.91 -3.43
CA ASN A 64 -11.15 9.26 -4.14
C ASN A 64 -11.05 8.90 -5.63
N ASP A 65 -12.19 8.62 -6.27
CA ASP A 65 -12.25 8.40 -7.71
C ASP A 65 -11.61 9.58 -8.46
N GLY A 66 -10.73 9.30 -9.42
CA GLY A 66 -10.01 10.35 -10.16
C GLY A 66 -8.83 10.98 -9.41
N ALA A 67 -8.57 10.61 -8.15
CA ALA A 67 -7.43 11.13 -7.40
C ALA A 67 -6.10 10.63 -7.97
N THR A 68 -5.04 11.44 -7.76
CA THR A 68 -3.69 11.08 -8.20
C THR A 68 -3.09 10.05 -7.24
N VAL A 69 -2.52 9.00 -7.81
CA VAL A 69 -1.79 7.95 -7.07
C VAL A 69 -0.28 8.17 -7.23
N TYR A 70 0.47 8.14 -6.13
CA TYR A 70 1.90 8.40 -6.07
C TYR A 70 2.70 7.17 -5.63
N ALA A 71 3.97 7.12 -6.01
CA ALA A 71 4.91 6.11 -5.56
C ALA A 71 5.22 6.30 -4.06
N PRO A 72 4.91 5.31 -3.19
CA PRO A 72 5.20 5.43 -1.76
C PRO A 72 6.70 5.32 -1.47
N PHE A 73 7.48 4.75 -2.38
CA PHE A 73 8.93 4.62 -2.33
C PHE A 73 9.47 4.41 -3.76
N ASP A 74 10.78 4.29 -3.89
CA ASP A 74 11.41 3.99 -5.18
C ASP A 74 11.04 2.57 -5.63
N MET A 75 10.47 2.46 -6.82
CA MET A 75 9.92 1.19 -7.29
C MET A 75 9.97 1.02 -8.80
N LYS A 76 9.90 -0.24 -9.24
CA LYS A 76 9.84 -0.68 -10.62
C LYS A 76 8.42 -1.10 -10.97
N LEU A 77 7.92 -0.60 -12.10
CA LEU A 77 6.68 -1.01 -12.74
C LEU A 77 6.97 -2.22 -13.64
N SER A 78 6.24 -3.31 -13.46
CA SER A 78 6.53 -4.63 -14.05
C SER A 78 5.33 -5.25 -14.79
N GLY A 79 4.49 -4.42 -15.39
CA GLY A 79 3.42 -4.86 -16.29
C GLY A 79 2.02 -4.75 -15.70
N LYS A 80 1.03 -4.84 -16.60
CA LYS A 80 -0.40 -4.72 -16.29
C LYS A 80 -0.92 -5.87 -15.44
N VAL A 81 -1.91 -5.55 -14.60
CA VAL A 81 -2.76 -6.53 -13.91
C VAL A 81 -4.19 -6.39 -14.39
N THR A 82 -4.80 -7.49 -14.80
CA THR A 82 -6.24 -7.60 -14.96
C THR A 82 -6.84 -8.06 -13.64
N VAL A 83 -7.63 -7.22 -12.99
CA VAL A 83 -8.16 -7.45 -11.64
C VAL A 83 -9.38 -8.38 -11.66
N TYR A 84 -10.19 -8.27 -12.72
CA TYR A 84 -11.45 -8.99 -12.85
C TYR A 84 -11.59 -9.62 -14.23
N THR A 85 -12.25 -10.76 -14.27
CA THR A 85 -12.77 -11.37 -15.52
C THR A 85 -14.21 -10.94 -15.82
N ASN A 86 -14.93 -10.38 -14.84
CA ASN A 86 -16.32 -9.96 -14.97
C ASN A 86 -16.45 -8.65 -15.77
N PRO A 87 -17.17 -8.63 -16.92
CA PRO A 87 -17.31 -7.44 -17.75
C PRO A 87 -18.06 -6.29 -17.07
N LYS A 88 -18.92 -6.57 -16.08
CA LYS A 88 -19.61 -5.52 -15.30
C LYS A 88 -18.65 -4.67 -14.46
N LYS A 89 -17.42 -5.14 -14.26
CA LYS A 89 -16.37 -4.43 -13.51
C LYS A 89 -15.32 -3.78 -14.42
N ALA A 90 -15.58 -3.71 -15.74
CA ALA A 90 -14.62 -3.20 -16.72
C ALA A 90 -14.12 -1.78 -16.41
N ALA A 91 -14.96 -0.91 -15.83
CA ALA A 91 -14.61 0.46 -15.48
C ALA A 91 -13.47 0.58 -14.45
N ILE A 92 -13.23 -0.46 -13.64
CA ILE A 92 -12.15 -0.53 -12.65
C ILE A 92 -11.19 -1.70 -12.91
N ASN A 93 -11.26 -2.33 -14.08
CA ASN A 93 -10.47 -3.52 -14.39
C ASN A 93 -9.07 -3.18 -14.90
N ASP A 94 -8.31 -2.47 -14.08
CA ASP A 94 -6.92 -2.15 -14.37
C ASP A 94 -6.08 -2.11 -13.09
N GLY A 95 -4.79 -2.29 -13.29
CA GLY A 95 -3.83 -2.34 -12.21
C GLY A 95 -2.43 -2.61 -12.72
N ILE A 96 -1.48 -2.67 -11.79
CA ILE A 96 -0.05 -2.74 -12.13
C ILE A 96 0.72 -3.58 -11.12
N ASN A 97 1.68 -4.36 -11.62
CA ASN A 97 2.65 -5.11 -10.80
C ASN A 97 3.84 -4.21 -10.47
N LEU A 98 4.27 -4.21 -9.22
CA LEU A 98 5.34 -3.34 -8.76
C LEU A 98 6.31 -4.08 -7.85
N SER A 99 7.55 -3.60 -7.80
CA SER A 99 8.53 -4.04 -6.81
C SER A 99 9.46 -2.91 -6.37
N GLY A 100 9.86 -2.92 -5.11
CA GLY A 100 10.70 -1.88 -4.50
C GLY A 100 10.82 -2.11 -3.00
N GLU A 101 11.90 -1.63 -2.37
CA GLU A 101 12.16 -1.82 -0.93
C GLU A 101 12.08 -3.29 -0.46
N GLY A 102 12.49 -4.23 -1.33
CA GLY A 102 12.40 -5.68 -1.04
C GLY A 102 10.98 -6.26 -1.11
N LEU A 103 9.98 -5.47 -1.51
CA LEU A 103 8.59 -5.89 -1.64
C LEU A 103 8.22 -6.15 -3.10
N CYS A 104 7.30 -7.09 -3.30
CA CYS A 104 6.58 -7.31 -4.56
C CYS A 104 5.09 -7.19 -4.27
N PHE A 105 4.41 -6.28 -4.94
CA PHE A 105 3.01 -5.98 -4.67
C PHE A 105 2.29 -5.57 -5.95
N LYS A 106 0.98 -5.42 -5.85
CA LYS A 106 0.13 -4.96 -6.94
C LYS A 106 -0.60 -3.71 -6.46
N LEU A 107 -0.95 -2.83 -7.39
CA LEU A 107 -1.95 -1.79 -7.15
C LEU A 107 -3.13 -2.06 -8.07
N PHE A 108 -4.33 -2.25 -7.51
CA PHE A 108 -5.56 -2.39 -8.28
C PHE A 108 -6.35 -1.09 -8.34
N TYR A 109 -7.23 -1.02 -9.34
CA TYR A 109 -8.12 0.11 -9.59
C TYR A 109 -7.39 1.40 -9.94
N VAL A 110 -6.16 1.29 -10.45
CA VAL A 110 -5.36 2.42 -10.90
C VAL A 110 -5.20 2.32 -12.40
N LYS A 111 -5.45 3.42 -13.11
CA LYS A 111 -4.99 3.60 -14.49
C LYS A 111 -3.58 4.20 -14.43
N PRO A 112 -2.52 3.41 -14.62
CA PRO A 112 -1.16 3.92 -14.55
C PRO A 112 -0.84 4.75 -15.80
N ASP A 113 0.02 5.74 -15.64
CA ASP A 113 0.58 6.53 -16.73
C ASP A 113 1.55 5.69 -17.58
N SER A 114 2.17 4.64 -16.99
CA SER A 114 2.96 3.61 -17.69
C SER A 114 2.89 2.26 -16.96
N TYR A 115 2.93 1.16 -17.71
CA TYR A 115 2.99 -0.20 -17.16
C TYR A 115 4.41 -0.71 -16.89
N SER A 116 5.43 0.04 -17.30
CA SER A 116 6.83 -0.37 -17.19
C SER A 116 7.74 0.81 -16.91
N GLY A 117 8.86 0.55 -16.23
CA GLY A 117 9.87 1.55 -15.93
C GLY A 117 10.18 1.64 -14.44
N VAL A 118 10.85 2.72 -14.04
CA VAL A 118 11.19 3.01 -12.65
C VAL A 118 10.60 4.35 -12.28
N VAL A 119 9.99 4.42 -11.11
CA VAL A 119 9.43 5.65 -10.53
C VAL A 119 10.03 5.87 -9.15
N LYS A 120 10.31 7.13 -8.85
CA LYS A 120 10.86 7.58 -7.58
C LYS A 120 9.75 7.91 -6.60
N LYS A 121 10.06 7.80 -5.31
CA LYS A 121 9.13 8.19 -4.23
C LYS A 121 8.50 9.56 -4.48
N GLY A 122 7.19 9.66 -4.30
CA GLY A 122 6.40 10.88 -4.51
C GLY A 122 6.07 11.19 -5.96
N GLN A 123 6.66 10.49 -6.94
CA GLN A 123 6.26 10.66 -8.33
C GLN A 123 4.87 10.08 -8.57
N ARG A 124 4.12 10.73 -9.46
CA ARG A 124 2.83 10.25 -9.93
C ARG A 124 3.01 8.93 -10.67
N ILE A 125 2.15 7.96 -10.34
CA ILE A 125 2.03 6.68 -11.05
C ILE A 125 0.81 6.67 -11.97
N GLY A 126 -0.26 7.37 -11.58
CA GLY A 126 -1.50 7.35 -12.35
C GLY A 126 -2.68 7.93 -11.59
N THR A 127 -3.87 7.46 -11.96
CA THR A 127 -5.15 7.96 -11.43
C THR A 127 -6.02 6.81 -10.93
N LEU A 128 -6.72 7.01 -9.82
CA LEU A 128 -7.71 6.03 -9.36
C LEU A 128 -8.90 5.97 -10.33
N LEU A 129 -9.31 4.75 -10.68
CA LEU A 129 -10.46 4.45 -11.53
C LEU A 129 -11.79 4.74 -10.81
N PRO A 130 -12.90 4.91 -11.55
CA PRO A 130 -14.18 5.31 -10.98
C PRO A 130 -14.91 4.17 -10.24
N MET A 131 -14.49 3.87 -9.01
CA MET A 131 -15.05 2.80 -8.19
C MET A 131 -16.53 2.98 -7.89
N GLN A 132 -16.99 4.22 -7.71
CA GLN A 132 -18.40 4.49 -7.41
C GLN A 132 -19.35 4.02 -8.51
N SER A 133 -18.86 3.94 -9.76
CA SER A 133 -19.68 3.45 -10.88
C SER A 133 -19.92 1.94 -10.83
N VAL A 134 -19.06 1.19 -10.14
CA VAL A 134 -19.10 -0.28 -10.04
C VAL A 134 -19.62 -0.72 -8.67
N TYR A 135 -19.23 -0.01 -7.61
CA TYR A 135 -19.64 -0.25 -6.23
C TYR A 135 -20.19 1.04 -5.62
N PRO A 136 -21.43 1.44 -5.93
CA PRO A 136 -22.01 2.65 -5.35
C PRO A 136 -22.00 2.61 -3.81
N GLY A 137 -21.48 3.66 -3.18
CA GLY A 137 -21.43 3.79 -1.72
C GLY A 137 -20.27 3.06 -1.04
N ILE A 138 -19.34 2.46 -1.79
CA ILE A 138 -18.06 2.02 -1.23
C ILE A 138 -17.22 3.22 -0.83
N THR A 139 -16.38 3.12 0.20
CA THR A 139 -15.30 4.09 0.35
C THR A 139 -14.27 3.83 -0.75
N SER A 140 -14.11 4.74 -1.72
CA SER A 140 -13.11 4.58 -2.78
C SER A 140 -11.70 4.42 -2.19
N HIS A 141 -10.91 3.54 -2.81
CA HIS A 141 -9.61 3.15 -2.29
C HIS A 141 -8.69 2.59 -3.38
N VAL A 142 -7.40 2.65 -3.13
CA VAL A 142 -6.40 1.82 -3.81
C VAL A 142 -6.08 0.63 -2.91
N ILE A 143 -5.84 -0.54 -3.51
CA ILE A 143 -5.48 -1.80 -2.87
C ILE A 143 -4.19 -2.34 -3.48
#